data_AF-A0A329U5I1-F1
#
_entry.id   AF-A0A329U5I1-F1
#
_cell.length_a   1.000
_cell.length_b   1.000
_cell.length_c   1.000
_cell.angle_alpha   90.00
_cell.angle_beta   90.00
_cell.angle_gamma   90.00
#
_symmetry.space_group_name_H-M   'P 1'
#
loop_
_entity.id
_entity.type
_entity.pdbx_description
1 polymer ?
#
loop_
_entity_poly.entity_id
_entity_poly.type
_entity_poly.pdbx_seq_one_letter_code
_entity_poly.pdbx_strand_id
1 'polypeptide(L)'
;MKRNQNFDLNHSQKALSCRYNMDTNRVETRFEDGTTLSIDCIAIEDEYGNTPAQRAELDWLLYNNPLEYARMVLSGEIEHYLTLGCDHGKLKD
;
A
#
# COMPACT_ATOMS: atom_id res chain seq x y z
N MET A 1 21.15 5.27 7.16
CA MET A 1 21.00 5.18 5.69
C MET A 1 19.52 4.98 5.38
N LYS A 2 18.80 6.06 5.10
CA LYS A 2 17.42 5.98 4.58
C LYS A 2 17.56 6.10 3.07
N ARG A 3 17.30 5.01 2.34
CA ARG A 3 17.14 5.09 0.89
C ARG A 3 15.81 5.75 0.64
N ASN A 4 15.82 7.08 0.58
CA ASN A 4 14.73 7.86 0.00
C ASN A 4 14.70 7.52 -1.49
N GLN A 5 14.04 6.42 -1.85
CA GLN A 5 13.58 6.24 -3.22
C GLN A 5 12.42 7.21 -3.40
N ASN A 6 12.76 8.47 -3.65
CA ASN A 6 11.84 9.42 -4.23
C ASN A 6 11.55 8.87 -5.62
N PHE A 7 10.48 8.07 -5.74
CA PHE A 7 9.95 7.74 -7.04
C PHE A 7 9.43 9.06 -7.57
N ASP A 8 10.19 9.66 -8.49
CA ASP A 8 9.74 10.77 -9.32
C ASP A 8 8.49 10.30 -10.09
N LEU A 9 7.33 10.31 -9.43
CA LEU A 9 6.00 10.06 -9.98
C LEU A 9 5.59 11.28 -10.82
N ASN A 10 6.47 11.72 -11.71
CA ASN A 10 6.16 12.75 -12.68
C ASN A 10 5.83 12.05 -14.01
N HIS A 11 4.56 12.16 -14.38
CA HIS A 11 3.93 11.71 -15.63
C HIS A 11 3.40 10.25 -15.66
N SER A 12 2.16 10.07 -15.18
CA SER A 12 1.24 9.00 -15.59
C SER A 12 1.72 7.54 -15.46
N GLN A 13 2.38 7.16 -14.36
CA GLN A 13 2.58 5.74 -14.05
C GLN A 13 1.26 5.09 -13.60
N LYS A 14 0.40 4.76 -14.56
CA LYS A 14 -0.81 3.98 -14.31
C LYS A 14 -0.40 2.52 -14.10
N ALA A 15 -0.79 1.98 -12.95
CA ALA A 15 -0.61 0.56 -12.66
C ALA A 15 -1.50 -0.27 -13.60
N LEU A 16 -0.88 -1.17 -14.35
CA LEU A 16 -1.53 -2.16 -15.22
C LEU A 16 -2.11 -3.31 -14.41
N SER A 17 -1.34 -3.82 -13.45
CA SER A 17 -1.77 -4.92 -12.60
C SER A 17 -1.16 -4.80 -11.22
N CYS A 18 -1.92 -5.20 -10.22
CA CYS A 18 -1.44 -5.38 -8.86
C CYS A 18 -1.82 -6.77 -8.38
N ARG A 19 -0.86 -7.45 -7.76
CA ARG A 19 -1.05 -8.78 -7.18
C ARG A 19 -0.44 -8.78 -5.79
N TYR A 20 -1.24 -9.16 -4.82
CA TYR A 20 -0.72 -9.42 -3.48
C TYR A 20 -0.18 -10.85 -3.44
N ASN A 21 1.10 -10.98 -3.12
CA ASN A 21 1.76 -12.27 -2.97
C ASN A 21 1.81 -12.63 -1.48
N MET A 22 0.89 -13.50 -1.06
CA MET A 22 0.79 -13.96 0.34
C MET A 22 2.01 -14.77 0.80
N ASP A 23 2.74 -15.41 -0.12
CA ASP A 23 3.95 -16.18 0.23
C ASP A 23 5.08 -15.27 0.72
N THR A 24 5.20 -14.08 0.12
CA THR A 24 6.25 -13.11 0.44
C THR A 24 5.75 -11.91 1.24
N ASN A 25 4.44 -11.80 1.44
CA ASN A 25 3.78 -10.65 2.06
C ASN A 25 4.07 -9.32 1.32
N ARG A 26 4.13 -9.37 -0.02
CA ARG A 26 4.47 -8.22 -0.87
C ARG A 26 3.40 -7.95 -1.92
N VAL A 27 3.09 -6.67 -2.16
CA VAL A 27 2.27 -6.27 -3.30
C VAL A 27 3.17 -5.97 -4.48
N GLU A 28 3.01 -6.75 -5.55
CA GLU A 28 3.70 -6.51 -6.80
C GLU A 28 2.79 -5.73 -7.75
N THR A 29 3.24 -4.53 -8.15
CA THR A 29 2.56 -3.62 -9.05
C THR A 29 3.34 -3.50 -10.34
N ARG A 30 2.70 -3.84 -11.45
CA ARG A 30 3.25 -3.64 -12.79
C ARG A 30 2.67 -2.38 -13.42
N PHE A 31 3.52 -1.55 -13.98
CA PHE A 31 3.13 -0.30 -14.67
C PHE A 31 3.07 -0.49 -16.18
N GLU A 32 2.39 0.45 -16.86
CA GLU A 32 2.33 0.51 -18.33
C GLU A 32 3.71 0.55 -18.97
N ASP A 33 4.68 1.20 -18.32
CA ASP A 33 6.07 1.30 -18.79
C ASP A 33 6.87 -0.03 -18.68
N GLY A 34 6.26 -1.09 -18.15
CA GLY A 34 6.92 -2.39 -17.93
C GLY A 34 7.71 -2.48 -16.62
N THR A 35 7.85 -1.36 -15.90
CA THR A 35 8.39 -1.34 -14.54
C THR A 35 7.51 -2.18 -13.61
N THR A 36 8.13 -2.99 -12.75
CA THR A 36 7.44 -3.75 -11.69
C THR A 36 8.01 -3.33 -10.34
N LEU A 37 7.14 -2.93 -9.42
CA LEU A 37 7.47 -2.58 -8.04
C LEU A 37 6.93 -3.62 -7.09
N SER A 38 7.68 -3.91 -6.03
CA SER A 38 7.28 -4.88 -5.01
C SER A 38 7.31 -4.19 -3.65
N ILE A 39 6.13 -3.80 -3.18
CA ILE A 39 5.94 -3.11 -1.90
C ILE A 39 5.92 -4.16 -0.78
N ASP A 40 6.79 -4.01 0.20
CA ASP A 40 6.78 -4.83 1.42
C ASP A 40 5.65 -4.38 2.34
N CYS A 41 4.60 -5.19 2.48
CA CYS A 41 3.47 -4.85 3.35
C CYS A 41 3.93 -4.70 4.80
N ILE A 42 4.88 -5.54 5.23
CA ILE A 42 5.48 -5.50 6.57
C ILE A 42 6.09 -4.13 6.86
N ALA A 43 6.79 -3.52 5.90
CA ALA A 43 7.41 -2.22 6.09
C ALA A 43 6.36 -1.11 6.20
N ILE A 44 5.28 -1.19 5.42
CA ILE A 44 4.17 -0.23 5.47
C ILE A 44 3.37 -0.38 6.77
N GLU A 45 3.14 -1.61 7.24
CA GLU A 45 2.46 -1.87 8.51
C GLU A 45 3.30 -1.43 9.73
N ASP A 46 4.63 -1.48 9.64
CA ASP A 46 5.54 -0.94 10.65
C ASP A 46 5.57 0.59 10.63
N GLU A 47 5.57 1.19 9.44
CA GLU A 47 5.63 2.66 9.29
C GLU A 47 4.29 3.34 9.61
N TYR A 48 3.18 2.82 9.09
CA TYR A 48 1.86 3.45 9.16
C TYR A 48 0.87 2.72 10.07
N GLY A 49 1.04 1.40 10.28
CA GLY A 49 0.15 0.57 11.09
C GLY A 49 0.39 0.69 12.60
N ASN A 50 0.45 1.92 13.11
CA ASN A 50 0.74 2.23 14.51
C ASN A 50 -0.41 1.83 15.46
N THR A 51 -1.63 1.78 14.95
CA THR A 51 -2.83 1.37 15.71
C THR A 51 -3.46 0.11 15.10
N PRO A 52 -4.16 -0.72 15.92
CA PRO A 52 -4.84 -1.91 15.41
C PRO A 52 -5.88 -1.60 14.33
N ALA A 53 -6.56 -0.44 14.41
CA ALA A 53 -7.52 -0.02 13.40
C ALA A 53 -6.83 0.28 12.05
N GLN A 54 -5.65 0.92 12.08
CA GLN A 54 -4.88 1.20 10.86
C GLN A 54 -4.36 -0.09 10.22
N ARG A 55 -3.86 -1.04 11.02
CA ARG A 55 -3.48 -2.37 10.50
C ARG A 55 -4.65 -3.09 9.86
N ALA A 56 -5.84 -3.04 10.48
CA ALA A 56 -7.03 -3.65 9.90
C ALA A 56 -7.44 -3.00 8.56
N GLU A 57 -7.30 -1.68 8.40
CA GLU A 57 -7.51 -1.03 7.09
C GLU A 57 -6.48 -1.46 6.04
N LEU A 58 -5.20 -1.52 6.42
CA LEU A 58 -4.14 -1.96 5.51
C LEU A 58 -4.39 -3.40 5.05
N ASP A 59 -4.71 -4.29 5.99
CA ASP A 59 -5.07 -5.67 5.70
C ASP A 59 -6.30 -5.75 4.79
N TRP A 60 -7.36 -4.99 5.09
CA TRP A 60 -8.55 -4.92 4.26
C TRP A 60 -8.21 -4.48 2.82
N LEU A 61 -7.38 -3.46 2.65
CA LEU A 61 -6.94 -2.99 1.34
C LEU A 61 -6.15 -4.07 0.58
N LEU A 62 -5.27 -4.80 1.25
CA LEU A 62 -4.48 -5.87 0.63
C LEU A 62 -5.37 -6.99 0.07
N TYR A 63 -6.39 -7.40 0.83
CA TYR A 63 -7.30 -8.47 0.41
C TYR A 63 -8.39 -8.02 -0.57
N ASN A 64 -8.90 -6.79 -0.43
CA ASN A 64 -10.02 -6.30 -1.24
C ASN A 64 -9.54 -5.58 -2.51
N ASN A 65 -8.54 -4.69 -2.39
CA ASN A 65 -8.07 -3.84 -3.49
C ASN A 65 -6.56 -3.53 -3.40
N PRO A 66 -5.68 -4.51 -3.70
CA PRO A 66 -4.23 -4.33 -3.62
C PRO A 66 -3.70 -3.26 -4.58
N LEU A 67 -4.46 -2.93 -5.63
CA LEU A 67 -4.16 -1.82 -6.55
C LEU A 67 -4.24 -0.46 -5.86
N GLU A 68 -5.29 -0.23 -5.07
CA GLU A 68 -5.48 1.04 -4.36
C GLU A 68 -4.44 1.18 -3.25
N TYR A 69 -4.16 0.08 -2.52
CA TYR A 69 -3.06 0.02 -1.56
C TYR A 69 -1.75 0.49 -2.18
N ALA A 70 -1.33 -0.14 -3.28
CA ALA A 70 -0.09 0.20 -3.94
C ALA A 70 -0.07 1.65 -4.42
N ARG A 71 -1.17 2.12 -5.01
CA ARG A 71 -1.28 3.51 -5.47
C ARG A 71 -1.10 4.50 -4.32
N MET A 72 -1.79 4.29 -3.20
CA MET A 72 -1.69 5.17 -2.03
C MET A 72 -0.30 5.13 -1.39
N VAL A 73 0.31 3.94 -1.28
CA VAL A 73 1.70 3.81 -0.77
C VAL A 73 2.67 4.58 -1.66
N LEU A 74 2.56 4.42 -2.98
CA LEU A 74 3.48 5.06 -3.93
C LEU A 74 3.26 6.57 -3.99
N SER A 75 2.01 7.04 -4.01
CA SER A 75 1.68 8.47 -3.95
C SER A 75 1.99 9.11 -2.60
N GLY A 76 2.27 8.33 -1.55
CA GLY A 76 2.41 8.83 -0.17
C GLY A 76 1.09 9.28 0.46
N GLU A 77 -0.05 8.98 -0.16
CA GLU A 77 -1.39 9.36 0.32
C GLU A 77 -1.91 8.41 1.41
N ILE A 78 -1.22 7.28 1.65
CA ILE A 78 -1.65 6.27 2.62
C ILE A 78 -1.72 6.80 4.05
N GLU A 79 -0.81 7.71 4.43
CA GLU A 79 -0.85 8.37 5.73
C GLU A 79 -2.14 9.16 5.91
N HIS A 80 -2.53 9.91 4.88
CA HIS A 80 -3.73 10.73 4.91
C HIS A 80 -5.01 9.87 4.93
N TYR A 81 -5.02 8.77 4.17
CA TYR A 81 -6.11 7.78 4.19
C TYR A 81 -6.32 7.21 5.59
N LEU A 82 -5.25 6.78 6.24
CA LEU A 82 -5.30 6.21 7.60
C LEU A 82 -5.65 7.25 8.67
N THR A 83 -5.36 8.53 8.41
CA THR A 83 -5.69 9.64 9.33
C THR A 83 -7.15 10.07 9.21
N LEU A 84 -7.76 9.94 8.03
CA LEU A 84 -9.15 10.37 7.77
C LEU A 84 -10.19 9.53 8.55
N GLY A 85 -9.80 8.34 9.00
CA GLY A 85 -10.61 7.48 9.87
C GLY A 85 -10.68 6.04 9.39
N CYS A 86 -10.32 5.11 10.28
CA CYS A 86 -10.51 3.67 10.08
C CYS A 86 -11.97 3.29 10.33
N ASP A 87 -12.83 3.44 9.32
CA ASP A 87 -14.23 3.03 9.41
C ASP A 87 -14.41 1.51 9.24
N HIS A 88 -13.50 0.82 8.54
CA HIS A 88 -13.60 -0.62 8.24
C HIS A 88 -12.85 -1.50 9.26
N GLY A 89 -11.94 -0.93 10.05
CA GLY A 89 -11.18 -1.59 11.12
C GLY A 89 -11.99 -1.95 12.38
N LYS A 90 -13.31 -1.76 12.38
CA LYS A 90 -14.17 -2.32 13.42
C LYS A 90 -14.26 -3.83 13.24
N LEU A 91 -13.30 -4.54 13.83
CA LEU A 91 -13.48 -5.93 14.21
C LEU A 91 -14.71 -5.95 15.12
N LYS A 92 -15.84 -6.36 14.54
CA LYS A 92 -17.08 -6.57 15.27
C LYS A 92 -16.78 -7.71 16.25
N ASP A 93 -16.75 -7.37 17.53
CA ASP A 93 -16.70 -8.30 18.67
C ASP A 93 -17.58 -9.54 18.42
#